data_AF-A0A933R2I7-F1
#
_entry.id   AF-A0A933R2I7-F1
#
_cell.length_a   1.000
_cell.length_b   1.000
_cell.length_c   1.000
_cell.angle_alpha   90.00
_cell.angle_beta   90.00
_cell.angle_gamma   90.00
#
_symmetry.space_group_name_H-M   'P 1'
#
loop_
_entity.id
_entity.type
_entity.pdbx_description
1 polymer ?
#
loop_
_entity_poly.entity_id
_entity_poly.type
_entity_poly.pdbx_seq_one_letter_code
_entity_poly.pdbx_strand_id
1 'polypeptide(L)'
;MGQFATLFDRQLQRLRFQFFKGHSHDEPSIQCRHDVTENTGVKVERALPLWSDRLGLIGKADLVEFHPDGSIYPVEFKHGRKRQKIHDDIQLAAQAMCLEDMLGRPVPTGAIYHASSHRRREVAITPELRQRVESTTNAIRAMLLSGVLPAPSNDERCRECSLKDICQPEAVGATTKLHHERQHLFDEEA
;
A
#
# COMPACT_ATOMS: atom_id res chain seq x y z
N MET A 1 -9.37 -22.55 -6.36
CA MET A 1 -8.80 -21.39 -7.10
C MET A 1 -9.84 -20.38 -7.60
N GLY A 2 -11.10 -20.75 -7.91
CA GLY A 2 -12.07 -19.84 -8.53
C GLY A 2 -12.79 -18.81 -7.62
N GLN A 3 -12.94 -19.05 -6.31
CA GLN A 3 -13.74 -18.15 -5.45
C GLN A 3 -13.04 -16.81 -5.11
N PHE A 4 -11.73 -16.81 -4.85
CA PHE A 4 -10.99 -15.57 -4.55
C PHE A 4 -10.85 -14.65 -5.77
N ALA A 5 -10.54 -15.21 -6.94
CA ALA A 5 -10.46 -14.44 -8.18
C ALA A 5 -11.83 -13.83 -8.56
N THR A 6 -12.93 -14.57 -8.39
CA THR A 6 -14.29 -14.08 -8.69
C THR A 6 -14.85 -13.10 -7.67
N LEU A 7 -14.35 -13.10 -6.43
CA LEU A 7 -14.68 -12.09 -5.42
C LEU A 7 -13.89 -10.80 -5.64
N PHE A 8 -12.61 -10.92 -5.98
CA PHE A 8 -11.73 -9.80 -6.28
C PHE A 8 -12.19 -9.06 -7.55
N ASP A 9 -12.53 -9.80 -8.61
CA ASP A 9 -13.11 -9.24 -9.85
C ASP A 9 -14.47 -8.57 -9.59
N ARG A 10 -15.33 -9.15 -8.74
CA ARG A 10 -16.60 -8.52 -8.34
C ARG A 10 -16.40 -7.22 -7.54
N GLN A 11 -15.40 -7.14 -6.65
CA GLN A 11 -15.09 -5.91 -5.94
C GLN A 11 -14.52 -4.84 -6.87
N LEU A 12 -13.65 -5.21 -7.81
CA LEU A 12 -13.12 -4.32 -8.85
C LEU A 12 -14.22 -3.78 -9.77
N GLN A 13 -15.10 -4.65 -10.27
CA GLN A 13 -16.23 -4.27 -11.11
C GLN A 13 -17.18 -3.33 -10.37
N ARG A 14 -17.45 -3.58 -9.07
CA ARG A 14 -18.27 -2.69 -8.25
C ARG A 14 -17.61 -1.32 -8.04
N LEU A 15 -16.30 -1.27 -7.78
CA LEU A 15 -15.55 -0.02 -7.66
C LEU A 15 -15.56 0.78 -8.97
N ARG A 16 -15.38 0.12 -10.11
CA ARG A 16 -15.49 0.74 -11.45
C ARG A 16 -16.89 1.30 -11.71
N PHE A 17 -17.92 0.50 -11.50
CA PHE A 17 -19.31 0.86 -11.80
C PHE A 17 -19.85 1.97 -10.88
N GLN A 18 -19.33 2.09 -9.67
CA GLN A 18 -19.75 3.08 -8.70
C GLN A 18 -19.18 4.48 -8.97
N PHE A 19 -18.06 4.58 -9.72
CA PHE A 19 -17.38 5.87 -9.99
C PHE A 19 -17.36 6.28 -11.47
N PHE A 20 -17.52 5.33 -12.41
CA PHE A 20 -17.70 5.62 -13.84
C PHE A 20 -19.13 5.31 -14.27
N LYS A 21 -19.95 6.34 -14.49
CA LYS A 21 -21.14 6.24 -15.33
C LYS A 21 -20.86 6.92 -16.67
N GLY A 22 -20.66 6.11 -17.72
CA GLY A 22 -20.56 6.61 -19.09
C GLY A 22 -20.25 5.49 -20.08
N HIS A 23 -21.19 5.15 -20.95
CA HIS A 23 -20.93 4.36 -22.15
C HIS A 23 -20.41 5.30 -23.24
N SER A 24 -19.37 4.87 -23.95
CA SER A 24 -18.82 5.42 -25.21
C SER A 24 -18.16 6.81 -25.18
N HIS A 25 -16.87 6.83 -25.53
CA HIS A 25 -16.05 7.93 -26.07
C HIS A 25 -15.76 9.21 -25.26
N ASP A 26 -16.31 9.40 -24.06
CA ASP A 26 -15.94 10.54 -23.21
C ASP A 26 -14.82 10.20 -22.22
N GLU A 27 -13.94 11.17 -21.98
CA GLU A 27 -12.80 11.09 -21.05
C GLU A 27 -13.32 10.72 -19.64
N PRO A 28 -12.69 9.75 -18.95
CA PRO A 28 -13.19 9.24 -17.68
C PRO A 28 -13.39 10.35 -16.64
N SER A 29 -14.65 10.72 -16.36
CA SER A 29 -15.00 11.69 -15.31
C SER A 29 -15.22 10.97 -13.98
N ILE A 30 -14.21 11.03 -13.10
CA ILE A 30 -14.37 10.61 -11.70
C ILE A 30 -15.36 11.57 -11.02
N GLN A 31 -16.55 11.07 -10.66
CA GLN A 31 -17.54 11.81 -9.87
C GLN A 31 -17.28 11.59 -8.37
N CYS A 32 -16.35 12.37 -7.82
CA CYS A 32 -16.13 12.51 -6.39
C CYS A 32 -16.49 13.94 -5.95
N ARG A 33 -16.67 14.19 -4.65
CA ARG A 33 -17.05 15.52 -4.13
C ARG A 33 -15.83 16.44 -4.19
N HIS A 34 -15.81 17.33 -5.18
CA HIS A 34 -14.69 18.23 -5.43
C HIS A 34 -14.64 19.36 -4.40
N ASP A 35 -13.54 19.48 -3.67
CA ASP A 35 -13.15 20.73 -3.04
C ASP A 35 -12.20 21.43 -4.01
N VAL A 36 -12.69 22.42 -4.77
CA VAL A 36 -11.81 23.28 -5.58
C VAL A 36 -11.19 24.30 -4.65
N THR A 37 -9.86 24.30 -4.51
CA THR A 37 -9.20 25.42 -3.83
C THR A 37 -9.27 26.65 -4.73
N GLU A 38 -10.11 27.61 -4.37
CA GLU A 38 -10.53 28.78 -5.17
C GLU A 38 -9.38 29.63 -5.74
N ASN A 39 -8.17 29.53 -5.16
CA ASN A 39 -7.02 30.37 -5.56
C ASN A 39 -5.99 29.71 -6.50
N THR A 40 -6.06 28.40 -6.76
CA THR A 40 -5.02 27.69 -7.55
C THR A 40 -5.56 26.93 -8.76
N GLY A 41 -6.88 26.72 -8.85
CA GLY A 41 -7.49 25.88 -9.88
C GLY A 41 -7.18 24.38 -9.73
N VAL A 42 -6.48 23.99 -8.65
CA VAL A 42 -6.22 22.58 -8.34
C VAL A 42 -7.51 21.95 -7.82
N LYS A 43 -7.91 20.87 -8.49
CA LYS A 43 -9.05 20.05 -8.08
C LYS A 43 -8.55 18.97 -7.13
N VAL A 44 -9.14 18.87 -5.94
CA VAL A 44 -8.73 17.90 -4.92
C VAL A 44 -9.78 16.83 -4.75
N GLU A 45 -9.35 15.57 -4.85
CA GLU A 45 -10.15 14.41 -4.51
C GLU A 45 -9.65 13.77 -3.23
N ARG A 46 -10.54 13.61 -2.26
CA ARG A 46 -10.22 12.91 -1.02
C ARG A 46 -10.80 11.52 -1.05
N ALA A 47 -10.15 10.60 -0.34
CA ALA A 47 -10.68 9.25 -0.17
C ALA A 47 -10.94 8.52 -1.51
N LEU A 48 -10.14 8.82 -2.53
CA LEU A 48 -10.32 8.34 -3.90
C LEU A 48 -10.02 6.83 -3.97
N PRO A 49 -10.98 5.98 -4.35
CA PRO A 49 -10.71 4.56 -4.55
C PRO A 49 -9.75 4.35 -5.72
N LEU A 50 -8.85 3.40 -5.56
CA LEU A 50 -7.81 3.07 -6.53
C LEU A 50 -7.88 1.60 -6.91
N TRP A 51 -7.53 1.30 -8.16
CA TRP A 51 -7.33 -0.08 -8.60
C TRP A 51 -6.33 -0.20 -9.73
N SER A 52 -5.77 -1.40 -9.87
CA SER A 52 -4.96 -1.81 -11.01
C SER A 52 -5.21 -3.29 -11.27
N ASP A 53 -5.78 -3.61 -12.44
CA ASP A 53 -6.00 -5.01 -12.85
C ASP A 53 -4.65 -5.70 -13.10
N ARG A 54 -3.71 -4.98 -13.75
CA ARG A 54 -2.38 -5.47 -14.09
C ARG A 54 -1.58 -5.86 -12.85
N LEU A 55 -1.63 -5.04 -11.80
CA LEU A 55 -0.95 -5.32 -10.53
C LEU A 55 -1.81 -6.20 -9.62
N GLY A 56 -3.11 -6.31 -9.87
CA GLY A 56 -4.07 -6.94 -8.98
C GLY A 56 -4.13 -6.24 -7.63
N LEU A 57 -4.17 -4.91 -7.65
CA LEU A 57 -4.25 -4.05 -6.46
C LEU A 57 -5.59 -3.32 -6.40
N ILE A 58 -6.12 -3.19 -5.19
CA ILE A 58 -7.22 -2.27 -4.85
C ILE A 58 -6.82 -1.48 -3.62
N GLY A 59 -7.26 -0.24 -3.54
CA GLY A 59 -6.91 0.63 -2.42
C GLY A 59 -7.72 1.91 -2.40
N LYS A 60 -7.23 2.85 -1.61
CA LYS A 60 -7.82 4.17 -1.45
C LYS A 60 -6.69 5.16 -1.20
N ALA A 61 -6.64 6.23 -1.99
CA ALA A 61 -5.78 7.38 -1.71
C ALA A 61 -6.46 8.30 -0.70
N ASP A 62 -5.67 8.84 0.22
CA ASP A 62 -6.16 9.86 1.16
C ASP A 62 -6.55 11.13 0.41
N LEU A 63 -5.70 11.58 -0.50
CA LEU A 63 -5.87 12.77 -1.31
C LEU A 63 -5.15 12.65 -2.65
N VAL A 64 -5.77 13.15 -3.72
CA VAL A 64 -5.17 13.30 -5.05
C VAL A 64 -5.44 14.71 -5.56
N GLU A 65 -4.38 15.40 -5.96
CA GLU A 65 -4.45 16.72 -6.58
C GLU A 65 -4.44 16.55 -8.10
N PHE A 66 -5.40 17.18 -8.78
CA PHE A 66 -5.47 17.28 -10.23
C PHE A 66 -5.20 18.73 -10.61
N HIS A 67 -4.04 18.97 -11.21
CA HIS A 67 -3.56 20.30 -11.53
C HIS A 67 -4.06 20.78 -12.90
N PRO A 68 -4.18 22.10 -13.12
CA PRO A 68 -4.62 22.65 -14.41
C PRO A 68 -3.74 22.30 -15.61
N ASP A 69 -2.45 22.05 -15.39
CA ASP A 69 -1.50 21.57 -16.41
C ASP A 69 -1.71 20.08 -16.75
N GLY A 70 -2.64 19.42 -16.07
CA GLY A 70 -2.94 18.00 -16.22
C GLY A 70 -2.13 17.08 -15.31
N SER A 71 -1.23 17.61 -14.48
CA SER A 71 -0.47 16.80 -13.53
C SER A 71 -1.41 16.17 -12.49
N ILE A 72 -1.18 14.88 -12.22
CA ILE A 72 -1.89 14.12 -11.17
C ILE A 72 -0.89 13.88 -10.04
N TYR A 73 -1.25 14.23 -8.82
CA TYR A 73 -0.33 14.24 -7.68
C TYR A 73 -0.96 13.62 -6.42
N PRO A 74 -0.69 12.33 -6.12
CA PRO A 74 -1.19 11.69 -4.92
C PRO A 74 -0.47 12.21 -3.66
N VAL A 75 -1.22 12.39 -2.58
CA VAL A 75 -0.72 12.83 -1.27
C VAL A 75 -1.17 11.85 -0.19
N GLU A 76 -0.21 11.09 0.36
CA GLU A 76 -0.43 10.12 1.44
C GLU A 76 -0.23 10.80 2.81
N PHE A 77 -1.20 10.65 3.72
CA PHE A 77 -1.13 11.26 5.05
C PHE A 77 -0.55 10.30 6.08
N LYS A 78 0.52 10.71 6.75
CA LYS A 78 1.14 9.93 7.84
C LYS A 78 1.05 10.66 9.17
N HIS A 79 0.52 9.94 10.17
CA HIS A 79 0.52 10.31 11.57
C HIS A 79 1.74 9.69 12.26
N GLY A 80 2.49 10.47 13.05
CA GLY A 80 3.62 9.96 13.84
C GLY A 80 4.94 10.74 13.69
N ARG A 81 5.96 10.30 14.44
CA ARG A 81 7.32 10.88 14.42
C ARG A 81 8.00 10.59 13.08
N LYS A 82 8.72 11.60 12.59
CA LYS A 82 9.38 11.63 11.28
C LYS A 82 10.47 10.55 11.20
N ARG A 83 10.26 9.52 10.38
CA ARG A 83 11.33 8.66 9.87
C ARG A 83 10.94 8.28 8.45
N GLN A 84 11.83 8.49 7.48
CA GLN A 84 11.59 7.97 6.14
C GLN A 84 11.58 6.45 6.26
N LYS A 85 10.47 5.84 5.85
CA LYS A 85 10.35 4.40 5.80
C LYS A 85 10.08 4.02 4.35
N ILE A 86 10.89 3.11 3.83
CA ILE A 86 10.78 2.65 2.44
C ILE A 86 9.38 2.12 2.10
N HIS A 87 8.64 1.59 3.08
CA HIS A 87 7.26 1.13 2.86
C HIS A 87 6.27 2.25 2.58
N ASP A 88 6.50 3.47 3.12
CA ASP A 88 5.65 4.62 2.80
C ASP A 88 5.84 5.01 1.32
N ASP A 89 7.09 4.97 0.85
CA ASP A 89 7.44 5.26 -0.55
C ASP A 89 6.86 4.20 -1.49
N ILE A 90 6.94 2.91 -1.12
CA ILE A 90 6.33 1.81 -1.88
C ILE A 90 4.80 1.96 -1.92
N GLN A 91 4.16 2.32 -0.80
CA GLN A 91 2.71 2.51 -0.75
C GLN A 91 2.26 3.66 -1.66
N LEU A 92 2.94 4.82 -1.59
CA LEU A 92 2.64 5.95 -2.45
C LEU A 92 2.86 5.61 -3.94
N ALA A 93 3.94 4.89 -4.26
CA ALA A 93 4.18 4.43 -5.63
C ALA A 93 3.10 3.46 -6.12
N ALA A 94 2.61 2.56 -5.27
CA ALA A 94 1.49 1.69 -5.62
C ALA A 94 0.23 2.50 -5.94
N GLN A 95 -0.05 3.56 -5.16
CA GLN A 95 -1.16 4.47 -5.46
C GLN A 95 -0.99 5.18 -6.81
N ALA A 96 0.21 5.72 -7.07
CA ALA A 96 0.54 6.36 -8.34
C ALA A 96 0.36 5.41 -9.53
N MET A 97 0.88 4.17 -9.44
CA MET A 97 0.72 3.17 -10.49
C MET A 97 -0.74 2.75 -10.72
N CYS A 98 -1.57 2.71 -9.66
CA CYS A 98 -3.01 2.50 -9.83
C CYS A 98 -3.68 3.68 -10.54
N LEU A 99 -3.33 4.92 -10.18
CA LEU A 99 -3.83 6.11 -10.88
C LEU A 99 -3.45 6.10 -12.36
N GLU A 100 -2.22 5.70 -12.70
CA GLU A 100 -1.78 5.55 -14.09
C GLU A 100 -2.63 4.53 -14.85
N ASP A 101 -2.86 3.36 -14.27
CA ASP A 101 -3.67 2.30 -14.89
C ASP A 101 -5.16 2.72 -15.03
N MET A 102 -5.68 3.51 -14.09
CA MET A 102 -7.06 4.01 -14.11
C MET A 102 -7.29 5.13 -15.14
N LEU A 103 -6.32 6.03 -15.28
CA LEU A 103 -6.48 7.29 -16.02
C LEU A 103 -5.74 7.30 -17.36
N GLY A 104 -4.84 6.35 -17.60
CA GLY A 104 -4.02 6.29 -18.80
C GLY A 104 -2.99 7.43 -18.90
N ARG A 105 -2.62 8.05 -17.76
CA ARG A 105 -1.74 9.23 -17.69
C ARG A 105 -0.61 9.00 -16.70
N PRO A 106 0.61 9.49 -16.96
CA PRO A 106 1.75 9.27 -16.07
C PRO A 106 1.59 10.00 -14.73
N VAL A 107 2.06 9.37 -13.65
CA VAL A 107 2.10 9.92 -12.29
C VAL A 107 3.54 9.81 -11.78
N PRO A 108 4.44 10.72 -12.20
CA PRO A 108 5.88 10.59 -11.97
C PRO A 108 6.29 10.95 -10.53
N THR A 109 5.45 11.66 -9.79
CA THR A 109 5.74 12.14 -8.44
C THR A 109 4.49 12.11 -7.57
N GLY A 110 4.69 12.12 -6.25
CA GLY A 110 3.66 12.34 -5.25
C GLY A 110 4.29 12.85 -3.95
N ALA A 111 3.49 13.02 -2.91
CA ALA A 111 3.99 13.46 -1.61
C ALA A 111 3.51 12.59 -0.45
N ILE A 112 4.36 12.51 0.58
CA ILE A 112 3.96 12.07 1.90
C ILE A 112 3.84 13.30 2.79
N TYR A 113 2.64 13.54 3.31
CA TYR A 113 2.36 14.63 4.24
C TYR A 113 2.47 14.14 5.68
N HIS A 114 3.36 14.77 6.45
CA HIS A 114 3.54 14.46 7.86
C HIS A 114 2.74 15.43 8.73
N ALA A 115 1.62 14.96 9.28
CA ALA A 115 0.69 15.77 10.08
C ALA A 115 1.35 16.40 11.32
N SER A 116 2.35 15.75 11.92
CA SER A 116 3.08 16.30 13.08
C SER A 116 3.96 17.50 12.77
N SER A 117 4.40 17.65 11.51
CA SER A 117 5.31 18.72 11.08
C SER A 117 4.72 19.67 10.05
N HIS A 118 3.51 19.38 9.56
CA HIS A 118 2.83 20.11 8.50
C HIS A 118 3.67 20.26 7.22
N ARG A 119 4.54 19.28 6.93
CA ARG A 119 5.43 19.28 5.76
C ARG A 119 5.14 18.13 4.82
N ARG A 120 5.25 18.41 3.51
CA ARG A 120 5.28 17.42 2.44
C ARG A 120 6.72 16.98 2.20
N ARG A 121 6.93 15.68 2.03
CA ARG A 121 8.13 15.10 1.43
C ARG A 121 7.74 14.58 0.06
N GLU A 122 8.29 15.19 -0.98
CA GLU A 122 8.10 14.71 -2.34
C GLU A 122 8.83 13.39 -2.55
N VAL A 123 8.23 12.52 -3.36
CA VAL A 123 8.76 11.21 -3.74
C VAL A 123 8.62 11.07 -5.25
N ALA A 124 9.74 10.84 -5.92
CA ALA A 124 9.75 10.45 -7.32
C ALA A 124 9.38 8.97 -7.46
N ILE A 125 8.49 8.66 -8.41
CA ILE A 125 8.04 7.30 -8.69
C ILE A 125 9.00 6.65 -9.71
N THR A 126 10.21 6.36 -9.23
CA THR A 126 11.31 5.86 -10.05
C THR A 126 11.08 4.42 -10.53
N PRO A 127 11.79 3.96 -11.58
CA PRO A 127 11.74 2.57 -12.03
C PRO A 127 12.02 1.55 -10.92
N GLU A 128 12.98 1.84 -10.04
CA GLU A 128 13.34 0.96 -8.91
C GLU A 128 12.20 0.86 -7.90
N LEU A 129 11.49 1.96 -7.67
CA LEU A 129 10.35 1.98 -6.75
C LEU A 129 9.16 1.23 -7.35
N ARG A 130 8.92 1.36 -8.65
CA ARG A 130 7.92 0.58 -9.40
C ARG A 130 8.21 -0.92 -9.34
N GLN A 131 9.47 -1.31 -9.56
CA GLN A 131 9.89 -2.71 -9.44
C GLN A 131 9.69 -3.26 -8.02
N ARG A 132 9.90 -2.41 -7.00
CA ARG A 132 9.61 -2.77 -5.60
C ARG A 132 8.13 -2.98 -5.33
N VAL A 133 7.24 -2.17 -5.91
CA VAL A 133 5.79 -2.40 -5.85
C VAL A 133 5.43 -3.75 -6.45
N GLU A 134 5.92 -4.05 -7.67
CA GLU A 134 5.61 -5.29 -8.37
C GLU A 134 6.13 -6.52 -7.62
N SER A 135 7.40 -6.50 -7.20
CA SER A 135 8.01 -7.60 -6.44
C SER A 135 7.33 -7.81 -5.08
N THR A 136 7.03 -6.74 -4.35
CA THR A 136 6.32 -6.83 -3.06
C THR A 136 4.92 -7.41 -3.25
N THR A 137 4.18 -6.94 -4.26
CA THR A 137 2.84 -7.45 -4.57
C THR A 137 2.87 -8.93 -4.91
N ASN A 138 3.84 -9.36 -5.73
CA ASN A 138 4.00 -10.76 -6.10
C ASN A 138 4.42 -11.63 -4.91
N ALA A 139 5.31 -11.15 -4.05
CA ALA A 139 5.74 -11.88 -2.85
C ALA A 139 4.57 -12.07 -1.86
N ILE A 140 3.78 -11.02 -1.61
CA ILE A 140 2.58 -11.10 -0.77
C ILE A 140 1.57 -12.09 -1.36
N ARG A 141 1.34 -12.04 -2.68
CA ARG A 141 0.42 -12.96 -3.35
C ARG A 141 0.90 -14.42 -3.26
N ALA A 142 2.19 -14.66 -3.48
CA ALA A 142 2.77 -16.00 -3.35
C ALA A 142 2.62 -16.55 -1.93
N MET A 143 2.87 -15.71 -0.92
CA MET A 143 2.68 -16.05 0.50
C MET A 143 1.22 -16.40 0.82
N LEU A 144 0.25 -15.62 0.32
CA LEU A 144 -1.18 -15.88 0.52
C LEU A 144 -1.63 -17.18 -0.18
N LEU A 145 -1.11 -17.45 -1.38
CA LEU A 145 -1.47 -18.65 -2.15
C LEU A 145 -0.86 -19.93 -1.57
N SER A 146 0.37 -19.86 -1.06
CA SER A 146 1.03 -21.01 -0.44
C SER A 146 0.51 -21.30 0.97
N GLY A 147 -0.04 -20.28 1.65
CA GLY A 147 -0.38 -20.37 3.07
C GLY A 147 0.84 -20.44 3.99
N VAL A 148 2.04 -20.22 3.45
CA VAL A 148 3.30 -20.27 4.20
C VAL A 148 3.71 -18.85 4.55
N LEU A 149 3.70 -18.53 5.85
CA LEU A 149 4.17 -17.25 6.36
C LEU A 149 5.70 -17.20 6.45
N PRO A 150 6.33 -16.02 6.26
CA PRO A 150 7.74 -15.85 6.57
C PRO A 150 7.99 -16.05 8.06
N ALA A 151 9.21 -16.47 8.40
CA ALA A 151 9.64 -16.51 9.79
C ALA A 151 9.52 -15.12 10.44
N PRO A 152 9.15 -15.05 11.73
CA PRO A 152 9.08 -13.78 12.43
C PRO A 152 10.42 -13.06 12.41
N SER A 153 10.41 -11.75 12.20
CA SER A 153 11.64 -10.95 12.20
C SER A 153 12.29 -10.86 13.58
N ASN A 154 11.48 -10.95 14.64
CA ASN A 154 11.89 -10.81 16.03
C ASN A 154 12.78 -9.58 16.28
N ASP A 155 12.41 -8.44 15.68
CA ASP A 155 13.12 -7.17 15.79
C ASP A 155 12.19 -6.06 16.31
N GLU A 156 12.62 -4.81 16.21
CA GLU A 156 11.89 -3.64 16.69
C GLU A 156 10.47 -3.52 16.09
N ARG A 157 10.22 -4.11 14.92
CA ARG A 157 8.90 -4.14 14.29
C ARG A 157 7.89 -4.97 15.08
N CYS A 158 8.35 -5.96 15.84
CA CYS A 158 7.48 -6.83 16.63
C CYS A 158 6.92 -6.15 17.88
N ARG A 159 7.57 -5.08 18.41
CA ARG A 159 7.19 -4.46 19.69
C ARG A 159 5.77 -3.90 19.71
N GLU A 160 5.37 -3.26 18.62
CA GLU A 160 4.04 -2.64 18.45
C GLU A 160 3.17 -3.44 17.45
N CYS A 161 3.54 -4.68 17.15
CA CYS A 161 2.81 -5.50 16.20
C CYS A 161 1.53 -6.06 16.86
N SER A 162 0.37 -5.78 16.26
CA SER A 162 -0.92 -6.31 16.73
C SER A 162 -1.00 -7.84 16.71
N LEU A 163 -0.11 -8.51 15.96
CA LEU A 163 -0.05 -9.97 15.85
C LEU A 163 0.98 -10.58 16.81
N LYS A 164 1.65 -9.80 17.67
CA LYS A 164 2.77 -10.29 18.48
C LYS A 164 2.41 -11.50 19.34
N ASP A 165 1.28 -11.46 20.04
CA ASP A 165 0.88 -12.52 20.97
C ASP A 165 0.51 -13.84 20.27
N ILE A 166 0.04 -13.75 19.02
CA ILE A 166 -0.27 -14.90 18.17
C ILE A 166 1.00 -15.43 17.50
N CYS A 167 1.85 -14.53 17.01
CA CYS A 167 3.07 -14.86 16.28
C CYS A 167 4.18 -15.39 17.21
N GLN A 168 4.21 -14.94 18.47
CA GLN A 168 5.22 -15.24 19.50
C GLN A 168 6.66 -15.22 18.96
N PRO A 169 7.12 -14.07 18.43
CA PRO A 169 8.38 -14.01 17.68
C PRO A 169 9.59 -14.40 18.52
N GLU A 170 9.57 -14.15 19.84
CA GLU A 170 10.62 -14.57 20.76
C GLU A 170 10.70 -16.09 20.92
N ALA A 171 9.58 -16.80 20.89
CA ALA A 171 9.52 -18.25 21.02
C ALA A 171 9.83 -18.96 19.69
N VAL A 172 9.19 -18.50 18.61
CA VAL A 172 9.34 -19.10 17.27
C VAL A 172 10.69 -18.75 16.64
N GLY A 173 11.20 -17.53 16.88
CA GLY A 173 12.52 -17.12 16.39
C GLY A 173 13.70 -17.79 17.12
N ALA A 174 13.48 -18.27 18.34
CA ALA A 174 14.51 -18.92 19.16
C ALA A 174 14.49 -20.46 19.10
N THR A 175 13.75 -21.06 18.16
CA THR A 175 13.50 -22.52 18.11
C THR A 175 14.77 -23.37 18.25
N THR A 176 15.88 -22.98 17.62
CA THR A 176 17.17 -23.70 17.73
C THR A 176 17.76 -23.63 19.15
N LYS A 177 17.68 -22.48 19.81
CA LYS A 177 18.18 -22.28 21.17
C LYS A 177 17.33 -23.04 22.18
N LEU A 178 16.00 -22.96 22.04
CA LEU A 178 15.06 -23.70 22.88
C LEU A 178 15.22 -25.22 22.72
N HIS A 179 15.51 -25.70 21.51
CA HIS A 179 15.77 -27.12 21.28
C HIS A 179 17.03 -27.59 22.03
N HIS A 180 18.11 -26.80 21.97
CA HIS A 180 19.35 -27.07 22.69
C HIS A 180 19.15 -27.05 24.22
N GLU A 181 18.52 -26.00 24.76
CA GLU A 181 18.22 -25.90 26.20
C GLU A 181 17.33 -27.05 26.68
N ARG A 182 16.34 -27.47 25.88
CA ARG A 182 15.49 -28.62 26.19
C ARG A 182 16.27 -29.94 26.22
N GLN A 183 17.28 -30.11 25.38
CA GLN A 183 18.09 -31.33 25.35
C GLN A 183 18.94 -31.51 26.59
N HIS A 184 19.30 -30.42 27.27
CA HIS A 184 20.16 -30.41 28.45
C HIS A 184 19.42 -30.05 29.75
N LEU A 185 18.08 -29.96 29.71
CA LEU A 185 17.26 -29.49 30.82
C LEU A 185 17.33 -30.38 32.07
N PHE A 186 17.72 -31.65 31.90
CA PHE A 186 17.80 -32.66 32.96
C PHE A 186 19.20 -33.22 33.15
N ASP A 187 20.21 -32.60 32.54
CA ASP A 187 21.60 -32.99 32.78
C ASP A 187 22.00 -32.39 34.14
N GLU A 188 22.25 -33.25 35.14
CA GLU A 188 22.55 -32.85 36.52
C GLU A 188 23.93 -32.17 36.68
N GLU A 189 24.72 -32.07 35.61
CA GLU A 189 26.11 -31.56 35.61
C GLU A 189 26.36 -30.44 34.57
N ALA A 190 25.59 -29.35 34.62
CA ALA A 190 25.87 -28.12 33.88
C ALA A 190 26.29 -26.97 34.81
#